data_AF-A0A031I645-F1
#
_entry.id   AF-A0A031I645-F1
#
_cell.length_a   1.000
_cell.length_b   1.000
_cell.length_c   1.000
_cell.angle_alpha   90.00
_cell.angle_beta   90.00
_cell.angle_gamma   90.00
#
_symmetry.space_group_name_H-M   'P 1'
#
loop_
_entity.id
_entity.type
_entity.pdbx_description
1 polymer ?
#
loop_
_entity_poly.entity_id
_entity_poly.type
_entity_poly.pdbx_seq_one_letter_code
_entity_poly.pdbx_strand_id
1 'polypeptide(L)'
;MTRSNRFKGLWCGLAAIGFAYAGIAHAESVTNVTVTGVGNQGTQLYATLATTPPGCRGAVIYHSSEIQAGQYVMSILLSARLANRPLTRIDYSVHGDGTCWIVLVEV
;
A
#
# COMPACT_ATOMS: atom_id res chain seq x y z
N MET A 1 -43.98 32.86 -46.94
CA MET A 1 -43.16 31.65 -47.14
C MET A 1 -42.15 31.56 -46.01
N THR A 2 -42.31 30.51 -45.20
CA THR A 2 -41.55 30.15 -44.00
C THR A 2 -40.22 29.51 -44.38
N ARG A 3 -39.11 29.88 -43.73
CA ARG A 3 -38.03 28.92 -43.43
C ARG A 3 -37.08 29.42 -42.33
N SER A 4 -37.26 28.76 -41.19
CA SER A 4 -36.37 28.66 -40.03
C SER A 4 -34.97 28.18 -40.44
N ASN A 5 -33.92 28.87 -39.95
CA ASN A 5 -32.54 28.42 -40.02
C ASN A 5 -32.01 28.08 -38.62
N ARG A 6 -32.27 26.82 -38.26
CA ARG A 6 -31.40 25.84 -37.59
C ARG A 6 -30.37 26.34 -36.57
N PHE A 7 -30.73 26.11 -35.30
CA PHE A 7 -29.84 25.79 -34.18
C PHE A 7 -28.69 24.86 -34.59
N LYS A 8 -27.44 25.32 -34.44
CA LYS A 8 -26.24 24.49 -34.25
C LYS A 8 -25.27 25.21 -33.31
N GLY A 9 -25.71 25.42 -32.07
CA GLY A 9 -24.81 25.63 -30.94
C GLY A 9 -24.30 24.27 -30.50
N LEU A 10 -23.16 23.89 -31.07
CA LEU A 10 -22.47 22.64 -30.82
C LEU A 10 -22.09 22.57 -29.34
N TRP A 11 -22.52 21.49 -28.69
CA TRP A 11 -22.21 21.14 -27.32
C TRP A 11 -20.70 20.99 -27.16
N CYS A 12 -20.05 21.94 -26.49
CA CYS A 12 -18.73 21.68 -25.91
C CYS A 12 -18.95 20.81 -24.68
N GLY A 13 -18.95 19.51 -24.93
CA GLY A 13 -19.01 18.48 -23.92
C GLY A 13 -17.87 18.62 -22.92
N LEU A 14 -18.21 18.32 -21.66
CA LEU A 14 -17.28 17.96 -20.60
C LEU A 14 -16.14 17.11 -21.16
N ALA A 15 -14.93 17.65 -21.14
CA ALA A 15 -13.73 16.86 -21.32
C ALA A 15 -12.86 17.00 -20.07
N ALA A 16 -12.60 15.83 -19.47
CA ALA A 16 -11.59 15.57 -18.46
C ALA A 16 -11.88 16.10 -17.04
N ILE A 17 -12.84 15.46 -16.35
CA ILE A 17 -12.58 15.06 -14.97
C ILE A 17 -11.53 13.94 -15.07
N GLY A 18 -10.26 14.32 -15.22
CA GLY A 18 -9.16 13.44 -14.95
C GLY A 18 -9.18 13.19 -13.45
N PHE A 19 -9.87 12.13 -13.03
CA PHE A 19 -9.77 11.61 -11.68
C PHE A 19 -8.29 11.41 -11.38
N ALA A 20 -7.75 12.31 -10.57
CA ALA A 20 -6.53 12.07 -9.84
C ALA A 20 -6.79 10.80 -9.01
N TYR A 21 -6.37 9.64 -9.54
CA TYR A 21 -6.04 8.48 -8.73
C TYR A 21 -4.77 8.79 -7.94
N ALA A 22 -4.82 9.85 -7.13
CA ALA A 22 -4.03 9.90 -5.93
C ALA A 22 -4.63 8.80 -5.05
N GLY A 23 -4.14 7.57 -5.21
CA GLY A 23 -4.53 6.46 -4.37
C GLY A 23 -4.38 6.90 -2.94
N ILE A 24 -5.51 6.99 -2.23
CA ILE A 24 -5.54 7.45 -0.86
C ILE A 24 -4.73 6.43 -0.08
N ALA A 25 -3.52 6.82 0.31
CA ALA A 25 -2.74 6.07 1.28
C ALA A 25 -3.57 6.05 2.56
N HIS A 26 -4.21 4.92 2.84
CA HIS A 26 -4.97 4.72 4.07
C HIS A 26 -4.15 3.85 5.01
N ALA A 27 -4.18 4.21 6.29
CA ALA A 27 -3.49 3.47 7.34
C ALA A 27 -4.42 2.38 7.86
N GLU A 28 -3.92 1.15 7.90
CA GLU A 28 -4.58 -0.03 8.42
C GLU A 28 -3.68 -0.74 9.43
N SER A 29 -4.23 -1.75 10.10
CA SER A 29 -3.50 -2.57 11.06
C SER A 29 -3.91 -4.03 10.96
N VAL A 30 -2.94 -4.93 11.12
CA VAL A 30 -3.16 -6.38 11.23
C VAL A 30 -2.53 -6.88 12.53
N THR A 31 -3.20 -7.82 13.20
CA THR A 31 -2.76 -8.38 14.49
C THR A 31 -2.48 -9.87 14.38
N ASN A 32 -1.68 -10.40 15.31
CA ASN A 32 -1.34 -11.82 15.40
C ASN A 32 -0.83 -12.42 14.08
N VAL A 33 0.06 -11.70 13.39
CA VAL A 33 0.53 -12.08 12.05
C VAL A 33 1.88 -12.78 12.10
N THR A 34 1.98 -13.92 11.42
CA THR A 34 3.25 -14.66 11.32
C THR A 34 4.05 -14.18 10.12
N VAL A 35 5.35 -13.95 10.31
CA VAL A 35 6.30 -13.62 9.25
C VAL A 35 6.94 -14.90 8.71
N THR A 36 6.78 -15.17 7.42
CA THR A 36 7.30 -16.37 6.74
C THR A 36 8.61 -16.09 5.99
N GLY A 37 8.81 -14.85 5.55
CA GLY A 37 9.99 -14.41 4.82
C GLY A 37 10.39 -12.99 5.21
N VAL A 38 11.69 -12.72 5.19
CA VAL A 38 12.24 -11.37 5.38
C VAL A 38 13.45 -11.23 4.49
N GLY A 39 13.58 -10.11 3.80
CA GLY A 39 14.73 -9.82 2.96
C GLY A 39 14.86 -8.35 2.59
N ASN A 40 15.89 -8.04 1.82
CA ASN A 40 16.19 -6.70 1.35
C ASN A 40 16.46 -6.76 -0.16
N GLN A 41 15.87 -5.84 -0.92
CA GLN A 41 16.05 -5.69 -2.35
C GLN A 41 16.32 -4.22 -2.66
N GLY A 42 17.59 -3.89 -2.94
CA GLY A 42 18.00 -2.50 -3.15
C GLY A 42 17.77 -1.65 -1.90
N THR A 43 16.92 -0.63 -2.04
CA THR A 43 16.57 0.32 -0.95
C THR A 43 15.30 -0.07 -0.18
N GLN A 44 14.78 -1.27 -0.44
CA GLN A 44 13.51 -1.75 0.12
C GLN A 44 13.70 -3.04 0.91
N LEU A 45 13.34 -2.97 2.18
CA LEU A 45 13.11 -4.13 3.03
C LEU A 45 11.75 -4.71 2.67
N TYR A 46 11.63 -6.03 2.70
CA TYR A 46 10.36 -6.71 2.54
C TYR A 46 10.18 -7.79 3.61
N ALA A 47 8.94 -7.97 4.04
CA ALA A 47 8.49 -9.11 4.82
C ALA A 47 7.34 -9.81 4.09
N THR A 48 7.43 -11.13 4.03
CA THR A 48 6.33 -11.99 3.60
C THR A 48 5.59 -12.48 4.84
N LEU A 49 4.29 -12.29 4.84
CA LEU A 49 3.38 -12.66 5.92
C LEU A 49 2.70 -13.99 5.58
N ALA A 50 2.23 -14.73 6.59
CA ALA A 50 1.48 -15.96 6.39
C ALA A 50 0.09 -15.72 5.77
N THR A 51 -0.45 -14.52 5.98
CA THR A 51 -1.75 -14.08 5.45
C THR A 51 -1.61 -12.74 4.77
N THR A 52 -2.33 -12.53 3.67
CA THR A 52 -2.39 -11.23 2.99
C THR A 52 -3.15 -10.23 3.85
N PRO A 53 -2.54 -9.09 4.25
CA PRO A 53 -3.28 -8.06 4.97
C PRO A 53 -4.36 -7.44 4.08
N PRO A 54 -5.47 -6.95 4.66
CA PRO A 54 -6.47 -6.20 3.93
C PRO A 54 -5.87 -5.04 3.11
N GLY A 55 -6.48 -4.73 1.96
CA GLY A 55 -6.01 -3.69 1.04
C GLY A 55 -4.71 -4.01 0.27
N CYS A 56 -3.91 -4.98 0.73
CA CYS A 56 -2.67 -5.36 0.06
C CYS A 56 -2.91 -6.28 -1.14
N ARG A 57 -2.16 -6.05 -2.21
CA ARG A 57 -2.18 -6.90 -3.42
C ARG A 57 -1.62 -8.31 -3.18
N GLY A 58 -0.80 -8.47 -2.15
CA GLY A 58 -0.17 -9.74 -1.81
C GLY A 58 0.28 -9.78 -0.36
N ALA A 59 0.77 -10.94 0.08
CA ALA A 59 1.27 -11.13 1.45
C ALA A 59 2.65 -10.52 1.68
N VAL A 60 3.09 -9.57 0.85
CA VAL A 60 4.39 -8.90 0.98
C VAL A 60 4.15 -7.46 1.38
N ILE A 61 4.87 -7.03 2.40
CA ILE A 61 4.84 -5.67 2.92
C ILE A 61 6.25 -5.10 2.96
N TYR A 62 6.38 -3.81 2.66
CA TYR A 62 7.67 -3.16 2.42
C TYR A 62 8.01 -2.13 3.49
N HIS A 63 9.29 -1.80 3.64
CA HIS A 63 9.75 -0.62 4.36
C HIS A 63 11.03 -0.11 3.71
N SER A 64 11.36 1.17 3.86
CA SER A 64 12.64 1.71 3.35
C SER A 64 13.80 1.17 4.18
N SER A 65 14.87 0.69 3.53
CA SER A 65 16.12 0.29 4.19
C SER A 65 17.06 1.46 4.48
N GLU A 66 16.78 2.63 3.90
CA GLU A 66 17.64 3.82 3.95
C GLU A 66 17.42 4.65 5.22
N ILE A 67 16.33 4.41 5.93
CA ILE A 67 16.00 5.11 7.17
C ILE A 67 16.24 4.22 8.39
N GLN A 68 16.67 4.82 9.49
CA GLN A 68 16.99 4.11 10.73
C GLN A 68 15.80 3.29 11.25
N ALA A 69 14.57 3.81 11.12
CA ALA A 69 13.34 3.10 11.45
C ALA A 69 13.22 1.76 10.70
N GLY A 70 13.66 1.70 9.44
CA GLY A 70 13.63 0.48 8.65
C GLY A 70 14.58 -0.58 9.18
N GLN A 71 15.77 -0.20 9.65
CA GLN A 71 16.71 -1.14 10.24
C GLN A 71 16.16 -1.75 11.55
N TYR A 72 15.43 -0.95 12.35
CA TYR A 72 14.71 -1.46 13.53
C TYR A 72 13.57 -2.39 13.16
N VAL A 73 12.75 -2.02 12.18
CA VAL A 73 11.67 -2.87 11.67
C VAL A 73 12.24 -4.20 11.15
N MET A 74 13.32 -4.16 10.39
CA MET A 74 14.02 -5.35 9.87
C MET A 74 14.48 -6.28 11.00
N SER A 75 15.12 -5.74 12.05
CA SER A 75 15.60 -6.57 13.16
C SER A 75 14.46 -7.24 13.94
N ILE A 76 13.33 -6.54 14.13
CA ILE A 76 12.12 -7.10 14.74
C ILE A 76 11.55 -8.23 13.89
N LEU A 77 11.37 -7.99 12.58
CA LEU A 77 10.82 -8.97 11.64
C LEU A 77 11.69 -10.23 11.54
N LEU A 78 13.01 -10.06 11.46
CA LEU A 78 13.98 -11.16 11.48
C LEU A 78 13.88 -11.96 12.78
N SER A 79 13.82 -11.28 13.92
CA SER A 79 13.74 -11.92 15.23
C SER A 79 12.44 -12.71 15.39
N ALA A 80 11.31 -12.13 14.99
CA ALA A 80 10.01 -12.79 15.02
C ALA A 80 9.99 -14.05 14.13
N ARG A 81 10.54 -13.95 12.91
CA ARG A 81 10.66 -15.09 11.99
C ARG A 81 11.56 -16.19 12.57
N LEU A 82 12.77 -15.85 13.03
CA LEU A 82 13.73 -16.83 13.58
C LEU A 82 13.19 -17.54 14.83
N ALA A 83 12.41 -16.83 15.65
CA ALA A 83 11.78 -17.38 16.84
C ALA A 83 10.44 -18.09 16.54
N ASN A 84 9.95 -18.09 15.30
CA ASN A 84 8.59 -18.54 14.92
C ASN A 84 7.49 -17.94 15.82
N ARG A 85 7.63 -16.66 16.17
CA ARG A 85 6.64 -15.94 16.98
C ARG A 85 5.80 -15.02 16.11
N PRO A 86 4.47 -15.03 16.25
CA PRO A 86 3.64 -14.02 15.59
C PRO A 86 3.96 -12.64 16.17
N LEU A 87 3.83 -11.62 15.31
CA LEU A 87 3.85 -10.23 15.74
C LEU A 87 2.51 -9.87 16.35
N THR A 88 2.53 -9.11 17.43
CA THR A 88 1.30 -8.62 18.08
C THR A 88 0.51 -7.73 17.12
N ARG A 89 1.17 -6.79 16.45
CA ARG A 89 0.53 -5.85 15.51
C ARG A 89 1.50 -5.32 14.47
N ILE A 90 1.00 -5.10 13.25
CA ILE A 90 1.67 -4.30 12.21
C ILE A 90 0.69 -3.21 11.77
N ASP A 91 1.12 -1.96 11.87
CA ASP A 91 0.46 -0.84 11.22
C ASP A 91 1.11 -0.59 9.85
N TYR A 92 0.28 -0.39 8.84
CA TYR A 92 0.74 -0.24 7.47
C TYR A 92 -0.12 0.72 6.65
N SER A 93 0.49 1.33 5.64
CA SER A 93 -0.22 2.14 4.65
C SER A 93 -0.39 1.36 3.35
N VAL A 94 -1.59 1.38 2.79
CA VAL A 94 -1.90 0.78 1.50
C VAL A 94 -1.81 1.84 0.41
N HIS A 95 -0.91 1.66 -0.56
CA HIS A 95 -0.72 2.57 -1.67
C HIS A 95 -1.72 2.27 -2.82
N GLY A 96 -1.90 3.22 -3.73
CA GLY A 96 -2.89 3.12 -4.82
C GLY A 96 -2.69 1.95 -5.79
N ASP A 97 -1.49 1.35 -5.82
CA ASP A 97 -1.15 0.16 -6.60
C ASP A 97 -1.36 -1.16 -5.83
N GLY A 98 -1.88 -1.08 -4.60
CA GLY A 98 -2.05 -2.19 -3.66
C GLY A 98 -0.76 -2.60 -2.96
N THR A 99 0.33 -1.83 -3.10
CA THR A 99 1.56 -2.07 -2.35
C THR A 99 1.39 -1.59 -0.91
N CYS A 100 1.77 -2.43 0.05
CA CYS A 100 1.67 -2.09 1.47
C CYS A 100 3.04 -1.73 2.04
N TRP A 101 3.06 -0.67 2.85
CA TRP A 101 4.25 -0.16 3.50
C TRP A 101 4.07 -0.18 5.02
N ILE A 102 5.01 -0.78 5.73
CA ILE A 102 5.04 -0.82 7.19
C ILE A 102 5.22 0.62 7.70
N VAL A 103 4.43 0.97 8.70
CA VAL A 103 4.56 2.21 9.48
C VAL A 103 5.12 1.89 10.87
N LEU A 104 4.58 0.86 11.52
CA LEU A 104 4.96 0.45 12.86
C LEU A 104 4.81 -1.07 13.03
N VAL A 105 5.71 -1.65 13.84
CA VAL A 105 5.65 -3.06 14.22
C VAL A 105 5.69 -3.17 15.73
N GLU A 106 4.79 -3.97 16.28
CA GLU A 106 4.67 -4.30 17.70
C GLU A 106 4.84 -5.82 17.86
N VAL A 107 5.75 -6.20 18.77
CA VAL A 107 6.09 -7.59 19.11
C VAL A 107 5.43 -8.02 20.39
#